data_AF-A0A378TFX0-F1
#
_entry.id   AF-A0A378TFX0-F1
#
_cell.length_a   1.000
_cell.length_b   1.000
_cell.length_c   1.000
_cell.angle_alpha   90.00
_cell.angle_beta   90.00
_cell.angle_gamma   90.00
#
_symmetry.space_group_name_H-M   'P 1'
#
loop_
_entity.id
_entity.type
_entity.pdbx_description
1 polymer ?
#
loop_
_entity_poly.entity_id
_entity_poly.type
_entity_poly.pdbx_seq_one_letter_code
_entity_poly.pdbx_strand_id
1 'polypeptide(L)'
;MAVVDDLGHSERDAPPPSEDFGRQPPQDMAAEQSVLGGMLLSKDAIADVLERLRPNDFYRPAHQNVYDAILDLYGRGEPADPVTVAAELDRRGLLKRIGGAPTSTP
;
A
#
# COMPACT_ATOMS: atom_id res chain seq x y z
N MET A 1 11.04 -71.43 5.53
CA MET A 1 10.90 -70.46 6.64
C MET A 1 11.67 -69.21 6.22
N ALA A 2 10.97 -68.08 6.16
CA ALA A 2 11.38 -66.68 5.94
C ALA A 2 12.31 -66.38 4.73
N VAL A 3 11.78 -65.98 3.58
CA VAL A 3 11.31 -64.65 3.13
C VAL A 3 12.45 -63.66 2.82
N VAL A 4 12.41 -63.18 1.59
CA VAL A 4 13.19 -62.10 1.00
C VAL A 4 12.95 -60.80 1.77
N ASP A 5 14.03 -60.12 2.19
CA ASP A 5 13.93 -58.74 2.68
C ASP A 5 14.08 -57.78 1.50
N ASP A 6 12.90 -57.46 0.95
CA ASP A 6 12.61 -56.36 0.05
C ASP A 6 12.75 -55.04 0.83
N LEU A 7 13.87 -54.34 0.68
CA LEU A 7 14.04 -52.99 1.22
C LEU A 7 13.37 -52.00 0.28
N GLY A 8 12.05 -51.89 0.45
CA GLY A 8 11.19 -50.94 -0.23
C GLY A 8 11.62 -49.49 -0.03
N HIS A 9 11.78 -48.79 -1.15
CA HIS A 9 11.69 -47.33 -1.21
C HIS A 9 10.29 -46.92 -0.72
N SER A 10 10.21 -46.28 0.45
CA SER A 10 9.02 -45.53 0.87
C SER A 10 9.34 -44.56 2.01
N GLU A 11 10.36 -43.73 1.83
CA GLU A 11 10.30 -42.40 2.43
C GLU A 11 9.31 -41.61 1.59
N ARG A 12 8.13 -41.46 2.18
CA ARG A 12 6.95 -40.87 1.58
C ARG A 12 7.31 -39.49 1.08
N ASP A 13 7.08 -39.32 -0.22
CA ASP A 13 6.95 -38.06 -0.93
C ASP A 13 5.91 -37.19 -0.21
N ALA A 14 6.34 -36.54 0.88
CA ALA A 14 5.56 -35.50 1.51
C ALA A 14 5.76 -34.28 0.61
N PRO A 15 4.71 -33.78 -0.07
CA PRO A 15 4.83 -32.53 -0.78
C PRO A 15 5.36 -31.48 0.22
N PRO A 16 6.31 -30.61 -0.18
CA PRO A 16 6.74 -29.53 0.70
C PRO A 16 5.49 -28.79 1.18
N PRO A 17 5.44 -28.34 2.45
CA PRO A 17 4.32 -27.59 2.94
C PRO A 17 4.08 -26.47 1.93
N SER A 18 2.95 -26.54 1.23
CA SER A 18 2.53 -25.48 0.34
C SER A 18 2.33 -24.28 1.23
N GLU A 19 3.35 -23.43 1.31
CA GLU A 19 3.29 -22.15 1.99
C GLU A 19 2.04 -21.47 1.48
N ASP A 20 1.03 -21.44 2.36
CA ASP A 20 -0.21 -20.74 2.13
C ASP A 20 0.17 -19.27 1.96
N PHE A 21 0.37 -18.87 0.71
CA PHE A 21 0.60 -17.51 0.32
C PHE A 21 -0.71 -16.75 0.49
N GLY A 22 -1.13 -16.54 1.74
CA GLY A 22 -1.79 -15.32 2.17
C GLY A 22 -0.83 -14.11 2.00
N ARG A 23 -0.17 -14.02 0.83
CA ARG A 23 0.85 -13.04 0.49
C ARG A 23 0.17 -11.70 0.43
N GLN A 24 0.34 -10.93 1.49
CA GLN A 24 0.26 -9.49 1.42
C GLN A 24 1.12 -9.04 0.23
N PRO A 25 0.56 -8.28 -0.72
CA PRO A 25 1.32 -7.82 -1.88
C PRO A 25 2.54 -7.02 -1.42
N PRO A 26 3.66 -7.05 -2.18
CA PRO A 26 4.84 -6.24 -1.86
C PRO A 26 4.46 -4.77 -1.69
N GLN A 27 4.93 -4.16 -0.60
CA GLN A 27 4.60 -2.78 -0.22
C GLN A 27 5.85 -2.12 0.38
N ASP A 28 5.97 -0.81 0.20
CA ASP A 28 6.96 0.01 0.90
C ASP A 28 6.31 1.30 1.41
N MET A 29 6.06 1.32 2.72
CA MET A 29 5.36 2.44 3.34
C MET A 29 6.16 3.74 3.33
N ALA A 30 7.48 3.65 3.40
CA ALA A 30 8.36 4.82 3.39
C ALA A 30 8.44 5.42 1.99
N ALA A 31 8.45 4.57 0.95
CA ALA A 31 8.38 5.02 -0.43
C ALA A 31 7.07 5.78 -0.71
N GLU A 32 5.92 5.23 -0.29
CA GLU A 32 4.63 5.91 -0.44
C GLU A 32 4.60 7.28 0.25
N GLN A 33 5.09 7.35 1.49
CA GLN A 33 5.19 8.62 2.22
C GLN A 33 6.13 9.61 1.53
N SER A 34 7.23 9.15 0.95
CA SER A 34 8.18 9.99 0.22
C SER A 34 7.58 10.56 -1.06
N VAL A 35 6.80 9.77 -1.79
CA VAL A 35 6.07 10.23 -2.99
C VAL A 35 5.07 11.32 -2.60
N LEU A 36 4.21 11.05 -1.61
CA LEU A 36 3.23 12.05 -1.14
C LEU A 36 3.92 13.31 -0.61
N GLY A 37 4.98 13.15 0.18
CA GLY A 37 5.79 14.27 0.67
C GLY A 37 6.38 15.12 -0.45
N GLY A 38 6.92 14.49 -1.50
CA GLY A 38 7.44 15.20 -2.67
C GLY A 38 6.36 15.99 -3.41
N MET A 39 5.17 15.40 -3.58
CA MET A 39 4.03 16.08 -4.20
C MET A 39 3.57 17.30 -3.40
N LEU A 40 3.61 17.24 -2.07
CA LEU A 40 3.25 18.36 -1.19
C LEU A 40 4.25 19.53 -1.26
N LEU A 41 5.45 19.32 -1.82
CA LEU A 41 6.51 20.32 -1.92
C LEU A 41 6.57 21.02 -3.29
N SER A 42 6.10 20.38 -4.37
CA SER A 42 6.25 20.90 -5.72
C SER A 42 5.12 20.50 -6.66
N LYS A 43 4.59 21.50 -7.39
CA LYS A 43 3.62 21.27 -8.46
C LYS A 43 4.18 20.46 -9.63
N ASP A 44 5.48 20.59 -9.90
CA ASP A 44 6.15 19.80 -10.94
C ASP A 44 6.24 18.33 -10.52
N ALA A 45 6.50 18.06 -9.23
CA ALA A 45 6.47 16.69 -8.71
C ALA A 45 5.07 16.06 -8.79
N ILE A 46 4.00 16.85 -8.62
CA ILE A 46 2.63 16.36 -8.85
C ILE A 46 2.44 15.95 -10.31
N ALA A 47 2.88 16.77 -11.26
CA ALA A 47 2.77 16.47 -12.69
C ALA A 47 3.52 15.19 -13.06
N ASP A 48 4.78 15.05 -12.61
CA ASP A 48 5.61 13.88 -12.86
C ASP A 48 5.00 12.59 -12.28
N VAL A 49 4.43 12.66 -11.07
CA VAL A 49 3.84 11.50 -10.41
C VAL A 49 2.50 11.12 -11.04
N LEU A 50 1.68 12.10 -11.44
CA LEU A 50 0.38 11.88 -12.10
C LEU A 50 0.50 11.05 -13.39
N GLU A 51 1.59 11.22 -14.13
CA GLU A 51 1.84 10.44 -15.34
C GLU A 51 2.14 8.96 -15.05
N ARG A 52 2.62 8.64 -13.84
CA ARG A 52 3.19 7.34 -13.50
C ARG A 52 2.30 6.50 -12.58
N LEU A 53 1.56 7.14 -11.69
CA LEU A 53 0.78 6.47 -10.65
C LEU A 53 -0.72 6.73 -10.81
N ARG A 54 -1.50 5.81 -10.26
CA ARG A 54 -2.92 5.91 -10.01
C ARG A 54 -3.17 5.79 -8.50
N PRO A 55 -4.31 6.27 -7.98
CA PRO A 55 -4.60 6.19 -6.54
C PRO A 55 -4.48 4.76 -6.02
N ASN A 56 -5.01 3.78 -6.76
CA ASN A 56 -5.01 2.37 -6.37
C ASN A 56 -3.62 1.70 -6.35
N ASP A 57 -2.56 2.38 -6.78
CA ASP A 57 -1.18 1.87 -6.70
C ASP A 57 -0.62 2.01 -5.28
N PHE A 58 -1.20 2.88 -4.44
CA PHE A 58 -0.84 2.96 -3.03
C PHE A 58 -1.47 1.81 -2.25
N TYR A 59 -0.68 1.14 -1.42
CA TYR A 59 -1.14 0.03 -0.60
C TYR A 59 -2.12 0.49 0.49
N ARG A 60 -1.82 1.61 1.18
CA ARG A 60 -2.70 2.10 2.25
C ARG A 60 -3.84 2.94 1.70
N PRO A 61 -5.11 2.61 2.01
CA PRO A 61 -6.25 3.45 1.67
C PRO A 61 -6.11 4.90 2.16
N ALA A 62 -5.42 5.09 3.30
CA ALA A 62 -5.06 6.41 3.80
C ALA A 62 -4.24 7.24 2.78
N HIS A 63 -3.25 6.62 2.16
CA HIS A 63 -2.38 7.25 1.17
C HIS A 63 -3.10 7.48 -0.16
N GLN A 64 -3.98 6.56 -0.57
CA GLN A 64 -4.88 6.74 -1.72
C GLN A 64 -5.70 8.02 -1.58
N ASN A 65 -6.33 8.21 -0.41
CA ASN A 65 -7.14 9.40 -0.16
C ASN A 65 -6.33 10.70 -0.14
N VAL A 66 -5.09 10.67 0.39
CA VAL A 66 -4.19 11.84 0.36
C VAL A 66 -3.80 12.17 -1.07
N TYR A 67 -3.46 11.17 -1.88
CA TYR A 67 -3.15 11.33 -3.29
C TYR A 67 -4.33 11.93 -4.07
N ASP A 68 -5.54 11.42 -3.88
CA ASP A 68 -6.75 11.95 -4.51
C ASP A 68 -7.01 13.42 -4.14
N ALA A 69 -6.82 13.78 -2.86
CA ALA A 69 -6.97 15.17 -2.42
C ALA A 69 -5.93 16.10 -3.07
N ILE A 70 -4.68 15.63 -3.22
CA ILE A 70 -3.63 16.38 -3.92
C ILE A 70 -4.01 16.59 -5.40
N LEU A 71 -4.47 15.55 -6.09
CA LEU A 71 -4.86 15.65 -7.51
C LEU A 71 -6.04 16.57 -7.72
N ASP A 72 -7.05 16.53 -6.85
CA ASP A 72 -8.21 17.39 -6.98
C ASP A 72 -7.85 18.87 -6.76
N LEU A 73 -7.02 19.17 -5.75
CA LEU A 73 -6.51 20.53 -5.54
C LEU A 73 -5.71 21.00 -6.75
N TYR A 74 -4.81 20.16 -7.26
CA TYR A 74 -4.00 20.45 -8.45
C TYR A 74 -4.87 20.71 -9.68
N GLY A 75 -5.90 19.89 -9.91
CA GLY A 75 -6.84 20.04 -11.03
C GLY A 75 -7.69 21.31 -10.95
N ARG A 76 -7.98 21.81 -9.74
CA ARG A 76 -8.63 23.12 -9.52
C ARG A 76 -7.65 24.31 -9.58
N GLY A 77 -6.36 24.06 -9.76
CA GLY A 77 -5.31 25.08 -9.73
C GLY A 77 -4.99 25.60 -8.33
N GLU A 78 -5.50 24.96 -7.28
CA GLU A 78 -5.26 25.31 -5.88
C GLU A 78 -3.87 24.80 -5.41
N PRO A 79 -3.27 25.40 -4.36
CA PRO A 79 -2.10 24.81 -3.71
C PRO A 79 -2.44 23.44 -3.13
N ALA A 80 -1.50 22.50 -3.23
CA ALA A 80 -1.59 21.17 -2.64
C ALA A 80 -0.47 20.98 -1.60
N ASP A 81 -0.47 21.84 -0.59
CA ASP A 81 0.43 21.79 0.57
C ASP A 81 -0.25 21.05 1.75
N PRO A 82 0.46 20.75 2.85
CA PRO A 82 -0.12 19.99 3.97
C PRO A 82 -1.38 20.63 4.58
N VAL A 83 -1.49 21.96 4.58
CA VAL A 83 -2.63 22.69 5.17
C VAL A 83 -3.85 22.57 4.28
N THR A 84 -3.69 22.83 2.99
CA THR A 84 -4.75 22.76 1.98
C THR A 84 -5.25 21.33 1.78
N VAL A 85 -4.35 20.35 1.76
CA VAL A 85 -4.71 18.92 1.68
C VAL A 85 -5.47 18.48 2.93
N ALA A 86 -5.02 18.86 4.13
CA ALA A 86 -5.76 18.54 5.35
C ALA A 86 -7.17 19.15 5.35
N ALA A 87 -7.32 20.40 4.90
CA ALA A 87 -8.61 21.06 4.78
C ALA A 87 -9.52 20.35 3.76
N GLU A 88 -8.97 19.90 2.62
CA GLU A 88 -9.71 19.15 1.61
C GLU A 88 -10.16 17.78 2.14
N LEU A 89 -9.29 17.06 2.85
CA LEU A 89 -9.63 15.80 3.50
C LEU A 89 -10.70 15.97 4.60
N ASP A 90 -10.69 17.09 5.33
CA ASP A 90 -11.70 17.38 6.34
C ASP A 90 -13.06 17.70 5.70
N ARG A 91 -13.07 18.49 4.62
CA ARG A 91 -14.29 18.73 3.81
C ARG A 91 -14.92 17.43 3.30
N ARG A 92 -14.12 16.42 2.99
CA ARG A 92 -14.58 15.08 2.58
C ARG A 92 -14.99 14.18 3.74
N GLY A 93 -14.81 14.62 4.99
CA GLY A 93 -15.05 13.80 6.18
C GLY A 93 -14.04 12.65 6.36
N LEU A 94 -12.88 12.73 5.72
CA LEU A 94 -11.86 11.68 5.69
C LEU A 94 -10.70 11.94 6.66
N LEU A 95 -10.43 13.20 7.03
CA LEU A 95 -9.25 13.57 7.82
C LEU A 95 -9.15 12.79 9.15
N LYS A 96 -10.27 12.67 9.87
CA LYS A 96 -10.34 11.90 11.12
C LYS A 96 -10.10 10.39 10.92
N ARG A 97 -10.49 9.85 9.77
CA ARG A 97 -10.32 8.42 9.44
C ARG A 97 -8.88 8.10 9.04
N ILE A 98 -8.21 9.04 8.38
CA ILE A 98 -6.81 8.89 7.92
C ILE A 98 -5.82 9.13 9.06
N GLY A 99 -6.10 10.09 9.96
CA GLY A 99 -5.28 10.39 11.14
C GLY A 99 -5.63 9.55 12.38
N GLY A 100 -6.66 8.71 12.32
CA GLY A 100 -7.11 7.88 13.43
C GLY A 100 -6.21 6.66 13.65
N ALA A 101 -5.62 6.59 14.85
CA ALA A 101 -4.76 5.59 15.48
C ALA A 101 -4.24 4.39 14.64
N PRO A 102 -2.94 4.03 14.75
CA PRO A 102 -2.47 2.75 14.23
C PRO A 102 -3.33 1.65 14.83
N THR A 103 -3.88 0.78 13.99
CA THR A 103 -4.63 -0.39 14.40
C THR A 103 -3.74 -1.22 15.33
N SER A 104 -3.87 -1.03 16.64
CA SER A 104 -3.31 -1.94 17.62
C SER A 104 -4.11 -3.22 17.50
N THR A 105 -3.54 -4.18 16.80
CA THR A 105 -3.92 -5.59 16.90
C THR A 105 -3.87 -5.99 18.39
N PRO A 106 -4.88 -6.67 18.95
CA PRO A 106 -4.82 -7.21 20.30
C PRO A 106 -3.71 -8.26 20.46
#